data_AF-A0A2N2LZU5-F1
#
_entry.id   AF-A0A2N2LZU5-F1
#
_cell.length_a   1.000
_cell.length_b   1.000
_cell.length_c   1.000
_cell.angle_alpha   90.00
_cell.angle_beta   90.00
_cell.angle_gamma   90.00
#
_symmetry.space_group_name_H-M   'P 1'
#
loop_
_entity.id
_entity.type
_entity.pdbx_description
1 polymer ?
#
loop_
_entity_poly.entity_id
_entity_poly.type
_entity_poly.pdbx_seq_one_letter_code
_entity_poly.pdbx_strand_id
1 'polypeptide(L)'
;MILLLAIGFGLAATLLRAGLKHRTLKLRKLRWEWLVFLSVLPQIFVFQIPITSRWVPEAIIPYIQIVTMIGLIIFVSANLRVPGFWALGTGLAANFLVIVLNGGWMPISRVTLNFLTPSKPTDFWVIGTRLGLSKDYIMTVAE
;
A
#
# COMPACT_ATOMS: atom_id res chain seq x y z
N MET A 1 -13.98 0.26 5.50
CA MET A 1 -15.31 -0.06 4.94
C MET A 1 -15.25 -0.41 3.46
N ILE A 2 -14.61 0.40 2.60
CA ILE A 2 -14.50 0.13 1.14
C ILE A 2 -13.84 -1.23 0.84
N LEU A 3 -12.76 -1.59 1.53
CA LEU A 3 -12.10 -2.90 1.35
C LEU A 3 -13.05 -4.07 1.62
N LEU A 4 -13.84 -4.00 2.69
CA LEU A 4 -14.81 -5.05 3.04
C LEU A 4 -15.90 -5.17 1.98
N LEU A 5 -16.37 -4.04 1.44
CA LEU A 5 -17.31 -4.04 0.32
C LEU A 5 -16.69 -4.68 -0.92
N ALA A 6 -15.46 -4.31 -1.28
CA ALA A 6 -14.75 -4.91 -2.42
C ALA A 6 -14.56 -6.43 -2.26
N ILE A 7 -14.22 -6.88 -1.05
CA ILE A 7 -14.15 -8.32 -0.71
C ILE A 7 -15.52 -8.98 -0.86
N GLY A 8 -16.58 -8.37 -0.31
CA GLY A 8 -17.95 -8.87 -0.38
C GLY A 8 -18.44 -9.01 -1.83
N PHE A 9 -18.32 -7.95 -2.63
CA PHE A 9 -18.68 -7.97 -4.05
C PHE A 9 -17.82 -8.95 -4.85
N GLY A 10 -16.51 -9.00 -4.60
CA GLY A 10 -15.60 -9.93 -5.26
C GLY A 10 -15.95 -11.39 -4.99
N LEU A 11 -16.26 -11.73 -3.74
CA LEU A 11 -16.71 -13.06 -3.34
C LEU A 11 -18.07 -13.40 -3.94
N ALA A 12 -19.05 -12.50 -3.83
CA ALA A 12 -20.38 -12.70 -4.39
C ALA A 12 -20.32 -12.93 -5.92
N ALA A 13 -19.60 -12.09 -6.65
CA ALA A 13 -19.41 -12.24 -8.09
C ALA A 13 -18.71 -13.56 -8.45
N THR A 14 -17.73 -13.99 -7.64
CA THR A 14 -17.03 -15.26 -7.84
C THR A 14 -17.94 -16.46 -7.62
N LEU A 15 -18.73 -16.47 -6.54
CA LEU A 15 -19.67 -17.54 -6.21
C LEU A 15 -20.81 -17.63 -7.24
N LEU A 16 -21.40 -16.49 -7.62
CA LEU A 16 -22.44 -16.43 -8.65
C LEU A 16 -21.92 -16.98 -9.99
N ARG A 17 -20.72 -16.56 -10.41
CA ARG A 17 -20.10 -17.03 -11.65
C ARG A 17 -19.75 -18.52 -11.61
N ALA A 18 -19.30 -19.03 -10.46
CA ALA A 18 -19.00 -20.44 -10.27
C ALA A 18 -20.26 -21.30 -10.33
N GLY A 19 -21.34 -20.86 -9.66
CA GLY A 19 -22.65 -21.49 -9.69
C GLY A 19 -23.26 -21.55 -11.09
N LEU A 20 -23.29 -20.41 -11.80
CA LEU A 20 -23.84 -20.32 -13.16
C LEU A 20 -23.09 -21.16 -14.20
N LYS A 21 -21.79 -21.43 -13.99
CA LYS A 21 -20.96 -22.19 -14.93
C LYS A 21 -20.64 -23.61 -14.46
N HIS A 22 -21.22 -24.06 -13.34
CA HIS A 22 -20.91 -25.34 -12.68
C HIS A 22 -19.40 -25.61 -12.54
N ARG A 23 -18.60 -24.56 -12.27
CA ARG A 23 -17.15 -24.67 -12.15
C ARG A 23 -16.75 -24.78 -10.69
N THR A 24 -15.79 -25.66 -10.41
CA THR A 24 -15.16 -25.74 -9.08
C THR A 24 -14.12 -24.64 -8.91
N LEU A 25 -14.05 -24.05 -7.71
CA LEU A 25 -13.03 -23.09 -7.36
C LEU A 25 -11.69 -23.81 -7.25
N LYS A 26 -10.73 -23.44 -8.09
CA LYS A 26 -9.37 -23.98 -8.04
C LYS A 26 -8.42 -22.94 -7.47
N LEU A 27 -7.79 -23.26 -6.35
CA LEU A 27 -6.69 -22.47 -5.80
C LEU A 27 -5.48 -22.63 -6.71
N ARG A 28 -4.98 -21.52 -7.24
CA ARG A 28 -3.72 -21.51 -7.98
C ARG A 28 -2.58 -21.43 -6.97
N LYS A 29 -1.57 -22.28 -7.10
CA LYS A 29 -0.33 -22.12 -6.35
C LYS A 29 0.37 -20.84 -6.79
N LEU A 30 0.74 -20.00 -5.82
CA LEU A 30 1.49 -18.78 -6.06
C LEU A 30 2.99 -19.09 -5.98
N ARG A 31 3.78 -18.37 -6.76
CA ARG A 31 5.25 -18.48 -6.74
C ARG A 31 5.78 -17.50 -5.71
N TRP A 32 6.70 -17.96 -4.86
CA TRP A 32 7.41 -17.16 -3.86
C TRP A 32 6.48 -16.41 -2.89
N GLU A 33 5.43 -17.09 -2.40
CA GLU A 33 4.50 -16.54 -1.40
C GLU A 33 5.18 -16.02 -0.13
N TRP A 34 6.32 -16.60 0.27
CA TRP A 34 7.15 -16.11 1.37
C TRP A 34 7.65 -14.67 1.18
N LEU A 35 7.82 -14.21 -0.07
CA LEU A 35 8.30 -12.88 -0.39
C LEU A 35 7.29 -11.79 0.01
N VAL A 36 6.00 -12.12 0.05
CA VAL A 36 4.95 -11.22 0.57
C VAL A 36 5.20 -10.95 2.05
N PHE A 37 5.44 -11.98 2.85
CA PHE A 37 5.72 -11.82 4.27
C PHE A 37 7.03 -11.05 4.49
N LEU A 38 8.08 -11.38 3.74
CA LEU A 38 9.36 -10.67 3.83
C LEU A 38 9.22 -9.18 3.47
N SER A 39 8.33 -8.85 2.52
CA SER A 39 8.11 -7.46 2.10
C SER A 39 7.19 -6.69 3.04
N VAL A 40 6.16 -7.33 3.62
CA VAL A 40 5.15 -6.66 4.43
C VAL A 40 5.58 -6.52 5.90
N LEU A 41 6.27 -7.51 6.46
CA LEU A 41 6.65 -7.48 7.88
C LEU A 41 7.49 -6.26 8.26
N PRO A 42 8.54 -5.86 7.51
CA PRO A 42 9.28 -4.65 7.83
C PRO A 42 8.39 -3.40 7.82
N GLN A 43 7.43 -3.31 6.89
CA GLN A 43 6.47 -2.20 6.88
C GLN A 43 5.61 -2.17 8.14
N ILE A 44 5.15 -3.33 8.63
CA ILE A 44 4.36 -3.41 9.87
C ILE A 44 5.19 -2.92 11.06
N PHE A 45 6.44 -3.39 11.20
CA PHE A 45 7.31 -2.96 12.29
C PHE A 45 7.66 -1.46 12.21
N VAL A 46 7.86 -0.91 11.02
CA VAL A 46 8.26 0.49 10.87
C VAL A 46 7.09 1.47 10.96
N PHE A 47 5.90 1.10 10.50
CA PHE A 47 4.78 2.04 10.36
C PHE A 47 3.57 1.75 11.26
N GLN A 48 3.37 0.50 11.69
CA GLN A 48 2.17 0.11 12.42
C GLN A 48 2.39 -0.08 13.92
N ILE A 49 3.64 -0.33 14.32
CA ILE A 49 4.02 -0.61 15.72
C ILE A 49 4.78 0.61 16.28
N PRO A 50 4.15 1.46 17.10
CA PRO A 50 4.76 2.72 17.53
C PRO A 50 6.08 2.56 18.29
N ILE A 51 6.23 1.45 19.01
CA ILE A 51 7.44 1.20 19.80
C ILE A 51 8.65 1.02 18.88
N THR A 52 8.55 0.23 17.82
CA THR A 52 9.62 0.00 16.85
C THR A 52 9.82 1.19 15.92
N SER A 53 8.75 1.87 15.51
CA SER A 53 8.82 3.05 14.64
C SER A 53 9.72 4.17 15.19
N ARG A 54 9.76 4.36 16.50
CA ARG A 54 10.57 5.42 17.16
C ARG A 54 12.08 5.13 17.14
N TRP A 55 12.47 3.87 17.00
CA TRP A 55 13.89 3.47 16.93
C TRP A 55 14.46 3.55 15.53
N VAL A 56 13.63 3.77 14.51
CA VAL A 56 14.05 3.79 13.10
C VAL A 56 14.39 5.23 12.70
N PRO A 57 15.63 5.51 12.27
CA PRO A 57 16.01 6.83 11.80
C PRO A 57 15.20 7.24 10.56
N GLU A 58 14.71 8.48 10.53
CA GLU A 58 13.87 8.96 9.43
C GLU A 58 14.55 8.87 8.06
N ALA A 59 15.87 9.05 8.01
CA ALA A 59 16.66 8.94 6.78
C ALA A 59 16.59 7.54 6.13
N ILE A 60 16.33 6.49 6.90
CA ILE A 60 16.32 5.10 6.42
C ILE A 60 14.91 4.66 5.95
N ILE A 61 13.87 5.32 6.46
CA ILE A 61 12.46 4.98 6.21
C ILE A 61 12.09 4.91 4.71
N PRO A 62 12.41 5.91 3.88
CA PRO A 62 12.09 5.84 2.45
C PRO A 62 12.77 4.65 1.75
N TYR A 63 13.99 4.29 2.16
CA TYR A 63 14.67 3.11 1.61
C TYR A 63 13.98 1.81 1.99
N ILE A 64 13.55 1.66 3.26
CA ILE A 64 12.78 0.49 3.70
C ILE A 64 11.50 0.37 2.88
N GLN A 65 10.79 1.49 2.67
CA GLN A 65 9.57 1.51 1.88
C GLN A 65 9.81 1.12 0.42
N ILE A 66 10.87 1.63 -0.22
CA ILE A 66 11.23 1.28 -1.60
C ILE A 66 11.60 -0.21 -1.71
N VAL A 67 12.47 -0.71 -0.83
CA VAL A 67 12.95 -2.11 -0.87
C VAL A 67 11.80 -3.09 -0.68
N THR A 68 10.92 -2.82 0.29
CA THR A 68 9.74 -3.65 0.53
C THR A 68 8.78 -3.61 -0.66
N MET A 69 8.59 -2.45 -1.31
CA MET A 69 7.75 -2.35 -2.50
C MET A 69 8.35 -3.08 -3.71
N ILE A 70 9.68 -3.05 -3.89
CA ILE A 70 10.37 -3.83 -4.91
C ILE A 70 10.13 -5.33 -4.69
N GLY A 71 10.21 -5.81 -3.45
CA GLY A 71 9.91 -7.20 -3.11
C GLY A 71 8.50 -7.61 -3.53
N LEU A 72 7.50 -6.75 -3.30
CA LEU A 72 6.12 -6.98 -3.78
C LEU A 72 6.03 -6.96 -5.30
N ILE A 73 6.72 -6.03 -5.99
CA ILE A 73 6.75 -5.99 -7.45
C ILE A 73 7.35 -7.27 -8.03
N ILE A 74 8.44 -7.78 -7.45
CA ILE A 74 9.05 -9.05 -7.85
C ILE A 74 8.07 -10.21 -7.67
N PHE A 75 7.40 -10.27 -6.51
CA PHE A 75 6.38 -11.28 -6.24
C PHE A 75 5.25 -11.25 -7.28
N VAL A 76 4.73 -10.05 -7.60
CA VAL A 76 3.64 -9.91 -8.57
C VAL A 76 4.11 -10.26 -9.97
N SER A 77 5.32 -9.83 -10.34
CA SER A 77 5.95 -10.11 -11.63
C SER A 77 6.10 -11.63 -11.86
N ALA A 78 6.50 -12.37 -10.83
CA ALA A 78 6.59 -13.84 -10.87
C ALA A 78 5.23 -14.54 -11.07
N ASN A 79 4.12 -13.83 -10.80
CA ASN A 79 2.76 -14.36 -10.80
C ASN A 79 1.82 -13.69 -11.82
N LEU A 80 2.31 -12.89 -12.78
CA LEU A 80 1.46 -12.14 -13.73
C LEU A 80 0.52 -13.02 -14.57
N ARG A 81 0.87 -14.28 -14.81
CA ARG A 81 0.00 -15.25 -15.53
C ARG A 81 -1.22 -15.69 -14.71
N VAL A 82 -1.26 -15.39 -13.41
CA VAL A 82 -2.39 -15.68 -12.54
C VAL A 82 -3.47 -14.61 -12.77
N PRO A 83 -4.74 -14.99 -13.02
CA PRO A 83 -5.82 -14.03 -13.20
C PRO A 83 -5.90 -13.03 -12.04
N GLY A 84 -6.03 -11.74 -12.35
CA GLY A 84 -6.08 -10.65 -11.39
C GLY A 84 -4.73 -10.05 -11.00
N PHE A 85 -3.61 -10.78 -11.15
CA PHE A 85 -2.27 -10.27 -10.78
C PHE A 85 -1.81 -9.12 -11.67
N TRP A 86 -2.26 -9.05 -12.93
CA TRP A 86 -2.00 -7.88 -13.78
C TRP A 86 -2.60 -6.60 -13.21
N ALA A 87 -3.88 -6.63 -12.77
CA ALA A 87 -4.54 -5.46 -12.18
C ALA A 87 -3.92 -5.08 -10.83
N LEU A 88 -3.55 -6.07 -10.03
CA LEU A 88 -2.82 -5.83 -8.78
C LEU A 88 -1.42 -5.23 -9.06
N GLY A 89 -0.71 -5.74 -10.07
CA GLY A 89 0.61 -5.27 -10.46
C GLY A 89 0.62 -3.86 -11.03
N THR A 90 -0.38 -3.49 -11.83
CA THR A 90 -0.50 -2.11 -12.33
C THR A 90 -0.76 -1.12 -11.21
N GLY A 91 -1.67 -1.44 -10.28
CA GLY A 91 -1.92 -0.61 -9.10
C GLY A 91 -0.68 -0.48 -8.22
N LEU A 92 0.04 -1.58 -8.00
CA LEU A 92 1.29 -1.59 -7.23
C LEU A 92 2.38 -0.77 -7.92
N ALA A 93 2.56 -0.91 -9.22
CA ALA A 93 3.55 -0.17 -9.99
C ALA A 93 3.25 1.34 -10.02
N ALA A 94 1.98 1.72 -10.15
CA ALA A 94 1.56 3.12 -10.07
C ALA A 94 1.87 3.70 -8.68
N ASN A 95 1.59 2.95 -7.61
CA ASN A 95 1.91 3.38 -6.24
C ASN A 95 3.42 3.51 -6.02
N PHE A 96 4.19 2.54 -6.50
CA PHE A 96 5.66 2.56 -6.42
C PHE A 96 6.26 3.74 -7.17
N LEU A 97 5.75 4.04 -8.37
CA LEU A 97 6.21 5.18 -9.16
C LEU A 97 6.03 6.49 -8.40
N VAL A 98 4.86 6.72 -7.80
CA VAL A 98 4.60 7.90 -6.97
C VAL A 98 5.58 7.97 -5.79
N ILE A 99 5.81 6.85 -5.09
CA ILE A 99 6.74 6.79 -3.96
C ILE A 99 8.16 7.17 -4.39
N VAL A 100 8.68 6.57 -5.47
CA VAL A 100 10.05 6.81 -5.94
C VAL A 100 10.22 8.25 -6.41
N LEU A 101 9.26 8.79 -7.17
CA LEU A 101 9.30 10.17 -7.65
C LEU A 101 9.26 11.20 -6.51
N ASN A 102 8.76 10.83 -5.33
CA ASN A 102 8.70 11.68 -4.14
C ASN A 102 9.78 11.31 -3.11
N GLY A 103 10.91 10.74 -3.55
CA GLY A 103 12.06 10.46 -2.68
C GLY A 103 11.86 9.30 -1.70
N GLY A 104 10.93 8.39 -2.00
CA GLY A 104 10.59 7.23 -1.18
C GLY A 104 9.47 7.45 -0.16
N TRP A 105 8.84 8.63 -0.16
CA TRP A 105 7.72 8.98 0.72
C TRP A 105 6.37 8.92 0.01
N MET A 106 5.29 8.72 0.77
CA MET A 106 3.94 8.98 0.26
C MET A 106 3.59 10.45 0.44
N PRO A 107 3.35 11.21 -0.64
CA PRO A 107 2.98 12.61 -0.52
C PRO A 107 1.56 12.72 0.05
N ILE A 108 1.37 13.62 1.01
CA ILE A 108 0.04 14.03 1.48
C ILE A 108 -0.04 15.55 1.53
N SER A 109 -1.14 16.10 1.01
CA SER A 109 -1.37 17.55 1.01
C SER A 109 -2.03 18.02 2.30
N ARG A 110 -1.80 19.28 2.67
CA ARG A 110 -2.47 19.91 3.82
C ARG A 110 -3.98 19.97 3.62
N VAL A 111 -4.43 20.20 2.38
CA VAL A 111 -5.84 20.20 2.01
C VAL A 111 -6.48 18.86 2.38
N THR A 112 -5.86 17.75 2.00
CA THR A 112 -6.33 16.40 2.38
C THR A 112 -6.33 16.21 3.89
N LEU A 113 -5.28 16.65 4.60
CA LEU A 113 -5.21 16.55 6.06
C LEU A 113 -6.32 17.34 6.77
N ASN A 114 -6.66 18.53 6.29
CA ASN A 114 -7.76 19.33 6.83
C ASN A 114 -9.11 18.68 6.58
N PHE A 115 -9.33 18.09 5.41
CA PHE A 115 -10.55 17.30 5.15
C PHE A 115 -10.66 16.09 6.08
N LEU A 116 -9.55 15.40 6.37
CA LEU A 116 -9.53 14.24 7.27
C LEU A 116 -9.65 14.64 8.75
N THR A 117 -9.20 15.85 9.12
CA THR A 117 -9.22 16.35 10.49
C THR A 117 -9.67 17.82 10.55
N PRO A 118 -10.97 18.10 10.30
CA PRO A 118 -11.48 19.47 10.16
C PRO A 118 -11.33 20.31 11.44
N SER A 119 -11.16 19.66 12.58
CA SER A 119 -10.99 20.28 13.90
C SER A 119 -9.58 20.81 14.16
N LYS A 120 -8.60 20.57 13.28
CA LYS A 120 -7.24 21.13 13.41
C LYS A 120 -7.07 22.35 12.50
N PRO A 121 -6.42 23.43 12.99
CA PRO A 121 -6.11 24.59 12.15
C PRO A 121 -5.24 24.22 10.95
N THR A 122 -5.40 24.92 9.84
CA THR A 122 -4.61 24.76 8.60
C THR A 122 -3.09 24.83 8.84
N ASP A 123 -2.68 25.69 9.77
CA ASP A 123 -1.26 25.94 10.10
C ASP A 123 -0.68 24.88 11.05
N PHE A 124 -1.49 23.94 11.52
CA PHE A 124 -1.04 22.80 12.32
C PHE A 124 -0.11 21.87 11.53
N TRP A 125 -0.27 21.83 10.20
CA TRP A 125 0.46 20.92 9.32
C TRP A 125 1.68 21.59 8.69
N VAL A 126 2.86 21.26 9.21
CA VAL A 126 4.14 21.80 8.73
C VAL A 126 4.60 21.05 7.48
N ILE A 127 4.81 21.76 6.37
CA ILE A 127 5.37 21.18 5.14
C ILE A 127 6.81 20.72 5.39
N GLY A 128 7.23 19.64 4.74
CA GLY A 128 8.58 19.11 4.91
C GLY A 128 8.74 18.30 6.20
N THR A 129 7.62 17.89 6.80
CA THR A 129 7.64 17.01 7.97
C THR A 129 6.89 15.72 7.70
N ARG A 130 7.33 14.68 8.40
CA ARG A 130 6.66 13.39 8.41
C ARG A 130 5.35 13.48 9.22
N LEU A 131 4.29 12.85 8.73
CA LEU A 131 3.01 12.78 9.42
C LEU A 131 3.08 11.77 10.59
N GLY A 132 3.55 12.23 11.75
CA GLY A 132 3.70 11.39 12.94
C GLY A 132 4.64 10.20 12.69
N LEU A 133 4.14 8.98 12.89
CA LEU A 133 4.90 7.74 12.63
C LEU A 133 4.46 7.04 11.33
N SER A 134 3.69 7.71 10.47
CA SER A 134 3.21 7.11 9.23
C SER A 134 4.30 7.11 8.14
N LYS A 135 3.91 6.63 6.96
CA LYS A 135 4.70 6.67 5.72
C LYS A 135 4.49 7.95 4.90
N ASP A 136 3.67 8.86 5.42
CA ASP A 136 3.23 10.04 4.69
C ASP A 136 4.11 11.23 5.05
N TYR A 137 4.44 12.02 4.04
CA TYR A 137 5.25 13.22 4.16
C TYR A 137 4.46 14.40 3.64
N ILE A 138 4.40 15.47 4.43
CA ILE A 138 3.56 16.62 4.15
C ILE A 138 4.25 17.45 3.07
N MET A 139 3.71 17.41 1.85
CA MET A 139 4.28 18.08 0.68
C MET A 139 3.34 19.15 0.14
N THR A 140 3.92 20.15 -0.51
CA THR A 140 3.20 21.04 -1.43
C THR A 140 2.86 20.25 -2.68
N VAL A 141 1.72 19.56 -2.67
CA VAL A 141 1.18 18.96 -3.88
C VAL A 141 0.68 20.11 -4.75
N ALA A 142 1.15 20.19 -6.01
CA ALA A 142 0.64 21.15 -6.97
C ALA A 142 -0.87 20.92 -7.13
N GLU A 143 -1.66 22.00 -6.99
CA GLU A 143 -3.11 21.99 -7.21
C GLU A 143 -3.46 21.72 -8.67
#